data_AF-A0A924YW62-F1
#
_entry.id   AF-A0A924YW62-F1
#
_cell.length_a   1.000
_cell.length_b   1.000
_cell.length_c   1.000
_cell.angle_alpha   90.00
_cell.angle_beta   90.00
_cell.angle_gamma   90.00
#
_symmetry.space_group_name_H-M   'P 1'
#
loop_
_entity.id
_entity.type
_entity.pdbx_description
1 polymer ?
#
loop_
_entity_poly.entity_id
_entity_poly.type
_entity_poly.pdbx_seq_one_letter_code
_entity_poly.pdbx_strand_id
1 'polypeptide(L)' 'MSKPKKNKQSSTMSDVLRETMLAADMPLLTLERETGVKRASLRFFMRGERSLHLDVADKLATYFGLELVPASKPKRKGK' A
#
# COMPACT_ATOMS: atom_id res chain seq x y z
N MET A 1 11.43 -16.91 -10.63
CA MET A 1 10.67 -16.19 -9.59
C MET A 1 9.27 -15.92 -10.11
N SER A 2 8.28 -16.72 -9.69
CA SER A 2 6.91 -16.65 -10.20
C SER A 2 6.20 -15.42 -9.65
N LYS A 3 5.74 -14.52 -10.53
CA LYS A 3 4.78 -13.46 -10.16
C LYS A 3 3.46 -14.14 -9.75
N PRO A 4 2.89 -13.84 -8.57
CA PRO A 4 1.62 -14.46 -8.18
C PRO A 4 0.49 -14.00 -9.11
N LYS A 5 -0.35 -14.95 -9.54
CA LYS A 5 -1.56 -14.71 -10.35
C LYS A 5 -2.48 -13.73 -9.62
N LYS A 6 -2.85 -12.62 -10.27
CA LYS A 6 -3.80 -11.62 -9.77
C LYS A 6 -5.20 -12.25 -9.69
N ASN A 7 -5.55 -12.80 -8.52
CA ASN A 7 -6.91 -13.23 -8.24
C ASN A 7 -7.80 -11.97 -8.20
N LYS A 8 -9.02 -12.04 -8.72
CA LYS A 8 -10.00 -10.94 -8.75
C LYS A 8 -10.62 -10.72 -7.35
N GLN A 9 -9.77 -10.74 -6.32
CA GLN A 9 -10.08 -10.37 -4.95
C GLN A 9 -9.82 -8.87 -4.81
N SER A 10 -10.73 -8.17 -4.13
CA SER A 10 -10.55 -6.76 -3.77
C SER A 10 -9.14 -6.56 -3.19
N SER A 11 -8.32 -5.74 -3.87
CA SER A 11 -6.97 -5.40 -3.42
C SER A 11 -7.04 -4.88 -1.98
N THR A 12 -6.22 -5.43 -1.10
CA THR A 12 -6.16 -4.91 0.28
C THR A 12 -5.52 -3.52 0.28
N MET A 13 -5.74 -2.72 1.32
CA MET A 13 -5.08 -1.41 1.48
C MET A 13 -3.56 -1.53 1.32
N SER A 14 -2.96 -2.59 1.88
CA SER A 14 -1.53 -2.86 1.76
C SER A 14 -1.10 -3.15 0.32
N ASP A 15 -1.92 -3.85 -0.47
CA ASP A 15 -1.62 -4.13 -1.86
C ASP A 15 -1.71 -2.86 -2.71
N VAL A 16 -2.74 -2.05 -2.49
CA VAL A 16 -2.89 -0.75 -3.15
C VAL A 16 -1.67 0.12 -2.87
N LEU A 17 -1.27 0.27 -1.61
CA LEU A 17 -0.09 1.06 -1.26
C LEU A 17 1.20 0.52 -1.93
N ARG A 18 1.41 -0.81 -1.94
CA ARG A 18 2.58 -1.40 -2.63
C ARG A 18 2.55 -1.17 -4.13
N GLU A 19 1.40 -1.37 -4.77
CA GLU A 19 1.23 -1.17 -6.21
C GLU A 19 1.43 0.31 -6.58
N THR A 20 0.88 1.25 -5.80
CA THR A 20 1.07 2.69 -6.00
C THR A 20 2.54 3.11 -5.86
N MET A 21 3.23 2.63 -4.82
CA MET A 21 4.67 2.91 -4.64
C MET A 21 5.52 2.36 -5.78
N LEU A 22 5.18 1.19 -6.32
CA LEU A 22 5.85 0.61 -7.50
C LEU A 22 5.54 1.39 -8.77
N ALA A 23 4.29 1.83 -8.96
CA ALA A 23 3.85 2.59 -10.13
C ALA A 23 4.43 4.01 -10.17
N ALA A 24 4.72 4.61 -9.01
CA ALA A 24 5.39 5.90 -8.92
C ALA A 24 6.84 5.88 -9.44
N ASP A 25 7.47 4.70 -9.52
CA ASP A 25 8.83 4.47 -10.02
C ASP A 25 9.87 5.47 -9.51
N MET A 26 9.74 5.87 -8.25
CA MET A 26 10.58 6.90 -7.64
C MET A 26 11.60 6.30 -6.66
N PRO A 27 12.78 6.93 -6.51
CA PRO A 27 13.73 6.51 -5.48
C PRO A 27 13.11 6.61 -4.08
N LEU A 28 13.25 5.56 -3.27
CA LEU A 28 12.74 5.55 -1.89
C LEU A 28 13.36 6.64 -0.99
N LEU A 29 14.53 7.16 -1.36
CA LEU A 29 15.12 8.32 -0.70
C LEU A 29 14.31 9.60 -0.95
N THR A 30 13.77 9.77 -2.15
CA THR A 30 12.88 10.88 -2.49
C THR A 30 11.58 10.77 -1.69
N LEU A 31 10.99 9.58 -1.66
CA LEU A 31 9.76 9.33 -0.90
C LEU A 31 9.97 9.57 0.61
N GLU A 32 11.13 9.20 1.16
CA GLU A 32 11.50 9.51 2.55
C GLU A 32 11.58 11.02 2.82
N ARG A 33 12.15 11.80 1.89
CA ARG A 33 12.23 13.26 2.03
C ARG A 33 10.87 13.94 1.96
N GLU A 34 9.99 13.46 1.07
CA GLU A 34 8.70 14.09 0.83
C GLU A 34 7.63 13.69 1.84
N THR A 35 7.69 12.46 2.36
CA THR A 35 6.69 11.93 3.31
C THR A 35 7.19 11.88 4.75
N GLY A 36 8.50 12.03 4.97
CA GLY A 36 9.14 11.81 6.28
C GLY A 36 9.18 10.34 6.72
N VAL A 37 8.78 9.39 5.85
CA VAL A 37 8.75 7.97 6.17
C VAL A 37 10.11 7.34 5.89
N LYS A 38 10.70 6.70 6.91
CA LYS A 38 12.04 6.11 6.80
C LYS A 38 12.16 5.15 5.61
N ARG A 39 13.21 5.31 4.80
CA ARG A 39 13.49 4.46 3.63
C ARG A 39 13.57 2.97 3.96
N ALA A 40 14.09 2.63 5.14
CA ALA A 40 14.14 1.24 5.58
C ALA A 40 12.73 0.64 5.75
N SER A 41 11.80 1.39 6.35
CA SER A 41 10.41 0.97 6.52
C SER A 41 9.73 0.79 5.16
N LEU A 42 9.90 1.75 4.24
CA LEU A 42 9.37 1.68 2.87
C LEU A 42 9.88 0.44 2.15
N ARG A 43 11.20 0.19 2.19
CA ARG A 43 11.84 -0.96 1.53
C ARG A 43 11.31 -2.29 2.06
N PHE A 44 11.23 -2.46 3.37
CA PHE A 44 10.75 -3.70 3.98
C PHE A 44 9.26 -3.93 3.71
N PHE A 45 8.45 -2.86 3.72
CA PHE A 45 7.04 -2.95 3.38
C PHE A 45 6.81 -3.35 1.91
N MET A 46 7.53 -2.73 0.97
CA MET A 46 7.42 -3.08 -0.45
C MET A 46 7.77 -4.55 -0.74
N ARG A 47 8.71 -5.12 0.01
CA ARG A 47 9.10 -6.53 -0.10
C ARG A 47 8.15 -7.49 0.63
N GLY A 48 7.18 -6.97 1.39
CA GLY A 48 6.27 -7.79 2.21
C GLY A 48 6.93 -8.38 3.45
N GLU A 49 8.11 -7.89 3.85
CA GLU A 49 8.85 -8.40 5.02
C GLU A 49 8.32 -7.79 6.33
N ARG A 50 7.72 -6.60 6.27
CA ARG A 50 7.13 -5.91 7.43
C ARG A 50 5.81 -5.24 7.09
N SER A 51 4.92 -5.14 8.07
CA SER A 51 3.75 -4.27 8.01
C SER A 51 4.15 -2.80 8.22
N LEU A 52 3.26 -1.89 7.81
CA LEU A 52 3.33 -0.48 8.17
C LEU A 52 2.38 -0.18 9.33
N HIS A 53 2.78 0.76 10.17
CA HIS A 53 1.87 1.39 11.12
C HIS A 53 0.86 2.27 10.36
N LEU A 54 -0.32 2.45 10.94
CA LEU A 54 -1.41 3.17 10.28
C LEU A 54 -1.09 4.64 10.02
N ASP A 55 -0.40 5.32 10.95
CA ASP A 55 0.05 6.69 10.78
C ASP A 55 0.99 6.86 9.57
N VAL A 56 1.82 5.85 9.30
CA VAL A 56 2.68 5.82 8.11
C VAL A 56 1.86 5.55 6.86
N ALA A 57 0.87 4.67 6.93
CA ALA A 57 -0.04 4.42 5.82
C ALA A 57 -0.82 5.70 5.45
N ASP A 58 -1.27 6.49 6.42
CA ASP A 58 -1.98 7.76 6.21
C ASP A 58 -1.11 8.81 5.50
N LYS A 59 0.17 8.90 5.88
CA LYS A 59 1.14 9.78 5.19
C LYS A 59 1.30 9.41 3.72
N LEU A 60 1.44 8.11 3.43
CA LEU A 60 1.55 7.62 2.06
C LEU A 60 0.26 7.83 1.29
N ALA A 61 -0.90 7.54 1.90
CA ALA A 61 -2.19 7.76 1.28
C ALA A 61 -2.41 9.23 0.92
N THR A 62 -2.10 10.14 1.84
CA THR A 62 -2.18 11.59 1.61
C THR A 62 -1.25 12.01 0.48
N TYR A 63 0.01 11.57 0.50
CA TYR A 63 1.00 11.90 -0.52
C TYR A 63 0.59 11.41 -1.92
N PHE A 64 0.04 10.20 -2.02
CA PHE A 64 -0.39 9.61 -3.29
C PHE A 64 -1.83 9.96 -3.69
N GLY A 65 -2.56 10.77 -2.91
CA GLY A 65 -3.95 11.12 -3.20
C GLY A 65 -4.91 9.92 -3.12
N LEU A 66 -4.67 8.99 -2.21
CA LEU A 66 -5.52 7.81 -1.99
C LEU A 66 -6.57 8.09 -0.90
N GLU A 67 -7.78 7.59 -1.11
CA GLU A 67 -8.89 7.72 -0.16
C GLU A 67 -9.36 6.35 0.33
N LEU A 68 -9.62 6.24 1.63
CA LEU A 68 -10.30 5.10 2.23
C LEU A 68 -11.81 5.36 2.25
N VAL A 69 -12.56 4.56 1.50
CA VAL A 69 -14.02 4.68 1.42
C VAL A 69 -14.72 3.49 2.10
N PRO A 70 -15.87 3.70 2.76
CA PRO A 70 -16.69 2.60 3.26
C PRO A 70 -17.06 1.65 2.13
N ALA A 71 -16.93 0.34 2.37
CA ALA A 71 -17.36 -0.64 1.39
C ALA A 71 -18.89 -0.54 1.17
N SER A 72 -19.31 -0.51 -0.09
CA SER A 72 -20.72 -0.63 -0.45
C SER A 72 -21.23 -2.00 0.00
N LYS A 73 -22.05 -2.03 1.06
CA LYS A 73 -22.71 -3.19 1.73
C LYS A 73 -22.00 -4.55 1.55
N PRO A 74 -21.50 -5.19 2.62
CA PRO A 74 -20.81 -6.47 2.49
C PRO A 74 -21.70 -7.48 1.75
N LYS A 75 -21.16 -8.14 0.71
CA LYS A 75 -21.77 -9.36 0.17
C LYS A 75 -21.88 -10.32 1.34
N ARG A 76 -23.08 -10.43 1.92
CA ARG A 76 -23.37 -11.42 2.96
C ARG A 76 -22.89 -12.76 2.44
N LYS A 77 -21.89 -13.35 3.10
CA LYS A 77 -21.55 -14.75 2.89
C LYS A 77 -22.81 -15.52 3.31
N GLY A 78 -23.52 -16.08 2.33
CA GLY A 78 -24.63 -16.98 2.58
C GLY A 78 -24.16 -18.08 3.53
N LYS A 79 -25.02 -18.38 4.50
CA LYS A 79 -24.82 -19.38 5.56
C LYS A 79 -24.53 -20.76 4.98
#